data_AF-X0U1G7-F1
#
_entry.id   AF-X0U1G7-F1
#
_cell.length_a   1.000
_cell.length_b   1.000
_cell.length_c   1.000
_cell.angle_alpha   90.00
_cell.angle_beta   90.00
_cell.angle_gamma   90.00
#
_symmetry.space_group_name_H-M   'P 1'
#
loop_
_entity.id
_entity.type
_entity.pdbx_description
1 polymer ?
#
loop_
_entity_poly.entity_id
_entity_poly.type
_entity_poly.pdbx_seq_one_letter_code
_entity_poly.pdbx_strand_id
1 'polypeptide(L)' 'MLNLKPGDLVYYVDRALGRNYASTKHAGLVLSVRKTSNRRTHKIKWTGQAETMWYDVLNLIRVSEHNDANV' A
#
# COMPACT_ATOMS: atom_id res chain seq x y z
N MET A 1 3.51 -6.81 -12.76
CA MET A 1 3.71 -6.84 -11.29
C MET A 1 3.72 -5.41 -10.78
N LEU A 2 2.93 -5.08 -9.75
CA LEU A 2 2.81 -3.71 -9.22
C LEU A 2 4.10 -3.29 -8.51
N ASN A 3 4.67 -2.12 -8.87
CA ASN A 3 5.92 -1.62 -8.31
C ASN A 3 5.67 -0.39 -7.43
N LEU A 4 5.16 -0.60 -6.22
CA LEU A 4 4.87 0.48 -5.28
C LEU A 4 6.14 1.13 -4.73
N LYS A 5 6.10 2.45 -4.55
CA LYS A 5 7.17 3.27 -3.97
C LYS A 5 6.68 3.98 -2.71
N PRO A 6 7.58 4.40 -1.79
CA PRO A 6 7.22 5.35 -0.74
C PRO A 6 6.53 6.58 -1.34
N GLY A 7 5.47 7.05 -0.72
CA GLY A 7 4.63 8.15 -1.22
C GLY A 7 3.44 7.72 -2.08
N ASP A 8 3.40 6.46 -2.57
CA ASP A 8 2.22 5.94 -3.27
C ASP A 8 1.02 5.84 -2.31
N LEU A 9 -0.17 6.17 -2.80
CA LEU A 9 -1.43 5.87 -2.13
C LEU A 9 -1.97 4.52 -2.59
N VAL A 10 -2.46 3.73 -1.64
CA VAL A 10 -2.95 2.37 -1.87
C VAL A 10 -4.29 2.12 -1.18
N TYR A 11 -5.06 1.16 -1.69
CA TYR A 11 -6.19 0.54 -1.00
C TYR A 11 -5.86 -0.90 -0.62
N TYR A 12 -6.48 -1.36 0.46
CA TYR A 12 -6.36 -2.73 0.92
C TYR A 12 -7.31 -3.66 0.16
N VAL A 13 -6.81 -4.85 -0.17
CA VAL A 13 -7.59 -5.96 -0.71
C VAL A 13 -7.43 -7.16 0.21
N ASP A 14 -8.56 -7.63 0.74
CA ASP A 14 -8.62 -8.90 1.44
C ASP A 14 -8.90 -10.00 0.42
N ARG A 15 -7.83 -10.70 0.02
CA ARG A 15 -7.91 -11.79 -0.95
C ARG A 15 -8.55 -13.05 -0.39
N ALA A 16 -8.48 -13.29 0.92
CA ALA A 16 -9.07 -14.46 1.52
C ALA A 16 -10.60 -14.39 1.44
N LEU A 17 -11.15 -13.19 1.58
CA LEU A 17 -12.59 -12.93 1.49
C LEU A 17 -13.05 -12.38 0.13
N GLY A 18 -12.13 -12.15 -0.81
CA GLY A 18 -12.43 -11.52 -2.10
C GLY A 18 -12.99 -10.10 -2.00
N ARG A 19 -12.62 -9.35 -0.94
CA ARG A 19 -13.16 -8.01 -0.64
C ARG A 19 -12.15 -6.92 -0.95
N ASN A 20 -12.63 -5.84 -1.57
CA ASN A 20 -11.83 -4.64 -1.87
C ASN A 20 -12.30 -3.48 -0.99
N TYR A 21 -11.38 -2.89 -0.22
CA TYR A 21 -11.67 -1.73 0.64
C TYR A 21 -11.26 -0.43 -0.05
N ALA A 22 -11.78 -0.20 -1.26
CA ALA A 22 -11.43 0.93 -2.11
C ALA A 22 -12.24 2.19 -1.78
N SER A 23 -11.89 2.86 -0.69
CA SER A 23 -12.51 4.11 -0.26
C SER A 23 -11.47 5.04 0.34
N THR A 24 -11.62 6.36 0.17
CA THR A 24 -10.71 7.38 0.74
C THR A 24 -10.57 7.28 2.26
N LYS A 25 -11.59 6.80 2.97
CA LYS A 25 -11.53 6.52 4.42
C LYS A 25 -10.60 5.36 4.79
N HIS A 26 -10.26 4.52 3.82
CA HIS A 26 -9.41 3.34 3.94
C HIS A 26 -8.16 3.45 3.05
N ALA A 27 -7.79 4.67 2.64
CA ALA A 27 -6.55 4.90 1.92
C ALA A 27 -5.34 4.66 2.83
N GLY A 28 -4.28 4.10 2.26
CA GLY A 28 -3.01 3.88 2.92
C GLY A 28 -1.90 4.62 2.21
N LEU A 29 -0.98 5.22 2.96
CA LEU A 29 0.26 5.79 2.42
C LEU A 29 1.39 4.77 2.57
N VAL A 30 2.08 4.49 1.46
CA VAL A 30 3.30 3.67 1.50
C VAL A 30 4.43 4.50 2.12
N LEU A 31 4.98 4.03 3.24
CA LEU A 31 6.10 4.70 3.92
C LEU A 31 7.45 4.09 3.55
N SER A 32 7.51 2.77 3.42
CA SER A 32 8.74 2.07 3.07
C SER A 32 8.46 0.74 2.39
N VAL A 33 9.45 0.25 1.65
CA VAL A 33 9.38 -1.01 0.90
C VAL A 33 10.55 -1.88 1.31
N ARG A 34 10.25 -3.12 1.70
CA ARG A 34 11.25 -4.15 1.98
C ARG A 34 11.13 -5.25 0.94
N LYS A 35 12.25 -5.58 0.30
CA LYS A 35 12.36 -6.70 -0.63
C LYS A 35 13.24 -7.78 -0.01
N THR A 36 12.71 -8.98 0.13
CA THR A 36 13.48 -10.19 0.36
C THR A 36 13.56 -10.98 -0.94
N SER A 37 14.37 -12.05 -0.99
CA SER A 37 14.57 -12.88 -2.19
C SER A 37 13.26 -13.32 -2.85
N ASN A 38 12.23 -13.61 -2.05
CA ASN A 38 10.96 -14.16 -2.52
C ASN A 38 9.72 -13.32 -2.19
N ARG A 39 9.88 -12.15 -1.54
CA ARG A 39 8.73 -11.38 -1.06
C ARG A 39 8.99 -9.87 -1.10
N ARG A 40 7.95 -9.10 -1.41
CA ARG A 40 7.96 -7.64 -1.29
C ARG A 40 6.87 -7.19 -0.33
N THR A 41 7.27 -6.56 0.76
CA THR A 41 6.36 -6.02 1.78
C THR A 41 6.45 -4.50 1.86
N HIS A 42 5.35 -3.85 2.20
CA HIS A 42 5.21 -2.40 2.23
C HIS A 42 4.72 -1.98 3.62
N LYS A 43 5.40 -1.03 4.24
CA LYS A 43 4.94 -0.42 5.49
C LYS A 43 3.92 0.65 5.14
N ILE A 44 2.67 0.46 5.59
CA ILE A 44 1.55 1.34 5.25
C ILE A 44 1.09 2.08 6.51
N LYS A 45 0.81 3.37 6.36
CA LYS A 45 0.02 4.17 7.32
C LYS A 45 -1.39 4.33 6.78
N TRP A 46 -2.38 3.74 7.44
CA TRP A 46 -3.78 3.87 7.03
C TRP A 46 -4.41 5.15 7.56
N THR A 47 -5.26 5.77 6.77
CA THR A 47 -6.07 6.91 7.20
C THR A 47 -6.91 6.53 8.41
N GLY A 48 -6.88 7.35 9.46
CA GLY A 48 -7.62 7.10 10.70
C GLY A 48 -6.99 6.06 11.64
N GLN A 49 -5.85 5.47 11.31
CA GLN A 49 -5.10 4.58 12.19
C GLN A 49 -3.81 5.25 12.68
N ALA A 50 -3.52 5.12 13.97
CA ALA A 50 -2.29 5.65 14.57
C ALA A 50 -1.07 4.81 14.19
N GLU A 51 -1.27 3.50 14.06
CA GLU A 51 -0.21 2.53 13.82
C GLU A 51 0.08 2.31 12.33
N THR A 52 1.29 1.81 12.07
CA THR A 52 1.74 1.45 10.74
C THR A 52 1.99 -0.05 10.69
N MET A 53 1.56 -0.72 9.62
CA MET A 53 1.66 -2.18 9.50
C MET A 53 2.31 -2.58 8.17
N TRP A 54 2.90 -3.78 8.13
CA TRP A 54 3.52 -4.34 6.92
C TRP A 54 2.54 -5.22 6.15
N TYR A 55 2.41 -4.95 4.85
CA TYR A 55 1.53 -5.69 3.95
C TYR A 55 2.29 -6.28 2.77
N ASP A 56 1.85 -7.45 2.33
CA ASP A 56 2.28 -8.00 1.05
C ASP A 56 1.76 -7.14 -0.11
N VAL A 57 2.57 -6.97 -1.17
CA VAL A 57 2.16 -6.26 -2.39
C VAL A 57 0.86 -6.82 -2.98
N LEU A 58 0.60 -8.12 -2.81
CA LEU A 58 -0.59 -8.77 -3.35
C LEU A 58 -1.89 -8.26 -2.72
N ASN A 59 -1.84 -7.73 -1.49
CA ASN A 59 -3.00 -7.21 -0.77
C ASN A 59 -3.20 -5.70 -0.98
N LEU A 60 -2.50 -5.09 -1.94
CA LEU A 60 -2.52 -3.65 -2.19
C LEU A 60 -2.88 -3.35 -3.64
N ILE A 61 -3.75 -2.36 -3.84
CA ILE A 61 -4.03 -1.75 -5.14
C ILE A 61 -3.54 -0.31 -5.09
N ARG A 62 -2.78 0.12 -6.12
CA ARG A 62 -2.37 1.53 -6.24
C ARG A 62 -3.58 2.41 -6.59
N VAL A 63 -3.71 3.52 -5.87
CA VAL A 63 -4.76 4.53 -6.06
C VAL A 63 -4.24 5.71 -6.88
N SER A 64 -3.03 6.17 -6.59
CA SER A 64 -2.35 7.22 -7.34
C SER A 64 -0.87 6.91 -7.44
N GLU A 65 -0.24 7.28 -8.55
CA GLU A 65 1.20 7.21 -8.71
C GLU A 65 1.87 8.34 -7.94
N HIS A 66 2.89 8.01 -7.15
CA HIS A 66 3.86 8.98 -6.67
C HIS A 66 4.52 9.65 -7.88
N ASN A 67 4.26 10.93 -8.07
CA ASN A 67 4.87 11.71 -9.14
C ASN A 67 6.23 12.24 -8.64
N ASP A 68 7.31 11.59 -9.08
CA ASP A 68 8.71 11.94 -8.76
C ASP A 68 9.11 13.34 -9.28
N ALA A 69 8.25 14.06 -10.03
CA ALA A 69 8.59 15.32 -10.68
C ALA A 69 8.57 16.56 -9.77
N ASN A 70 8.21 16.47 -8.48
CA ASN A 70 8.13 17.65 -7.61
C ASN A 70 8.20 17.37 -6.08
N VAL A 71 9.28 16.75 -5.60
CA VAL A 71 9.66 16.72 -4.17
C VAL A 71 11.09 17.23 -4.03
#